data_AF-A0A183HWH7-F1
#
_entry.id   AF-A0A183HWH7-F1
#
_cell.length_a   1.000
_cell.length_b   1.000
_cell.length_c   1.000
_cell.angle_alpha   90.00
_cell.angle_beta   90.00
_cell.angle_gamma   90.00
#
_symmetry.space_group_name_H-M   'P 1'
#
loop_
_entity.id
_entity.type
_entity.pdbx_description
1 polymer ?
#
loop_
_entity_poly.entity_id
_entity_poly.type
_entity_poly.pdbx_seq_one_letter_code
_entity_poly.pdbx_strand_id
1 'polypeptide(L)'
;MDAKLAIENAEISALVRILGLKFGENYSDDEKLKSLRYGRLLIMTDQDPDGSHIKGLIVNFLHMYWPSLLKANYVNYFITPLLKVLLNCF
;
A
#
# COMPACT_ATOMS: atom_id res chain seq x y z
N MET A 1 -1.58 11.72 15.71
CA MET A 1 -2.23 12.24 14.49
C MET A 1 -3.62 11.63 14.45
N ASP A 2 -4.64 12.46 14.48
CA ASP A 2 -6.01 11.98 14.65
C ASP A 2 -6.47 11.23 13.40
N ALA A 3 -6.93 9.99 13.59
CA ALA A 3 -7.58 9.21 12.53
C ALA A 3 -8.75 9.97 11.88
N LYS A 4 -9.34 10.91 12.61
CA LYS A 4 -10.42 11.79 12.16
C LYS A 4 -9.99 12.66 10.97
N LEU A 5 -8.79 13.25 11.01
CA LEU A 5 -8.26 14.10 9.93
C LEU A 5 -7.94 13.27 8.67
N ALA A 6 -7.50 12.02 8.85
CA ALA A 6 -7.21 11.13 7.73
C ALA A 6 -8.49 10.67 6.99
N ILE A 7 -9.63 10.54 7.69
CA ILE A 7 -10.91 10.13 7.09
C ILE A 7 -11.58 11.26 6.32
N GLU A 8 -11.25 12.53 6.61
CA GLU A 8 -11.76 13.68 5.86
C GLU A 8 -11.26 13.69 4.41
N ASN A 9 -10.12 13.07 4.13
CA ASN A 9 -9.63 12.88 2.77
C ASN A 9 -10.41 11.75 2.07
N ALA A 10 -10.99 12.06 0.91
CA ALA A 10 -11.81 11.15 0.14
C ALA A 10 -11.02 9.93 -0.38
N GLU A 11 -9.77 10.10 -0.81
CA GLU A 11 -8.93 9.00 -1.30
C GLU A 11 -8.58 8.02 -0.17
N ILE A 12 -8.19 8.52 1.00
CA ILE A 12 -7.87 7.70 2.18
C ILE A 12 -9.12 6.94 2.64
N SER A 13 -10.27 7.62 2.73
CA SER A 13 -11.53 6.99 3.10
C SER A 13 -11.92 5.87 2.13
N ALA A 14 -11.76 6.11 0.82
CA ALA A 14 -11.98 5.09 -0.20
C ALA A 14 -11.03 3.90 -0.02
N LEU A 15 -9.73 4.13 0.17
CA LEU A 15 -8.72 3.08 0.38
C LEU A 15 -9.05 2.21 1.60
N VAL A 16 -9.34 2.83 2.75
CA VAL A 16 -9.70 2.12 3.99
C VAL A 16 -10.93 1.24 3.76
N ARG A 17 -11.95 1.76 3.09
CA ARG A 17 -13.18 1.02 2.79
C ARG A 17 -12.96 -0.14 1.81
N ILE A 18 -12.17 0.08 0.75
CA ILE A 18 -11.86 -0.92 -0.27
C ILE A 18 -11.04 -2.06 0.34
N LEU A 19 -10.04 -1.75 1.17
CA LEU A 19 -9.20 -2.77 1.80
C LEU A 19 -9.89 -3.46 2.99
N GLY A 20 -10.95 -2.86 3.54
CA GLY A 20 -11.65 -3.36 4.73
C GLY A 20 -10.89 -3.08 6.02
N LEU A 21 -10.11 -2.00 6.04
CA LEU A 21 -9.31 -1.58 7.19
C LEU A 21 -10.20 -0.92 8.25
N LYS A 22 -9.86 -1.11 9.52
CA LYS A 22 -10.52 -0.48 10.66
C LYS A 22 -9.49 0.22 11.54
N PHE A 23 -9.70 1.49 11.84
CA PHE A 23 -8.81 2.25 12.71
C PHE A 23 -8.80 1.65 14.13
N GLY A 24 -7.60 1.54 14.72
CA GLY A 24 -7.40 0.95 16.04
C GLY A 24 -7.32 -0.58 16.06
N GLU A 25 -7.61 -1.26 14.94
CA GLU A 25 -7.37 -2.70 14.84
C GLU A 25 -5.89 -3.01 14.65
N ASN A 26 -5.48 -4.17 15.17
CA ASN A 26 -4.14 -4.70 14.94
C ASN A 26 -4.25 -6.00 14.13
N TYR A 27 -3.63 -6.03 12.96
CA TYR A 27 -3.63 -7.16 12.02
C TYR A 27 -2.43 -8.11 12.22
N SER A 28 -1.97 -8.31 13.45
CA SER A 28 -0.93 -9.31 13.76
C SER A 28 -1.45 -10.75 13.75
N ASP A 29 -2.76 -10.93 13.92
CA ASP A 29 -3.40 -12.25 13.98
C ASP A 29 -3.91 -12.68 12.59
N ASP A 30 -3.70 -13.94 12.22
CA ASP A 30 -4.13 -14.50 10.93
C ASP A 30 -5.64 -14.38 10.69
N GLU A 31 -6.46 -14.57 11.71
CA GLU A 31 -7.92 -14.41 11.60
C GLU A 31 -8.30 -12.97 11.26
N LYS A 32 -7.58 -11.98 11.80
CA LYS A 32 -7.81 -10.57 11.47
C LYS A 32 -7.30 -10.23 10.07
N LEU A 33 -6.17 -10.79 9.64
CA LEU A 33 -5.70 -10.64 8.27
C LEU A 33 -6.71 -11.21 7.26
N LYS A 34 -7.31 -12.37 7.55
CA LYS A 34 -8.40 -12.96 6.73
C LYS A 34 -9.67 -12.12 6.69
N SER A 35 -9.88 -11.23 7.66
CA SER A 35 -11.04 -10.32 7.67
C SER A 35 -10.93 -9.17 6.66
N LEU A 36 -9.74 -8.92 6.11
CA LEU A 36 -9.52 -7.94 5.05
C LEU A 36 -10.17 -8.41 3.75
N ARG A 37 -10.61 -7.46 2.92
CA ARG A 37 -11.25 -7.78 1.63
C ARG A 37 -10.28 -8.32 0.60
N TYR A 38 -9.00 -7.96 0.74
CA TYR A 38 -7.92 -8.37 -0.15
C TYR A 38 -6.81 -8.98 0.71
N GLY A 39 -6.12 -10.00 0.18
CA GLY A 39 -5.02 -10.65 0.90
C GLY A 39 -3.68 -9.92 0.79
N ARG A 40 -3.54 -9.03 -0.22
CA ARG A 40 -2.33 -8.23 -0.46
C ARG A 40 -2.71 -6.89 -1.08
N LEU A 41 -1.88 -5.87 -0.82
CA LEU A 41 -1.88 -4.59 -1.51
C LEU A 41 -0.67 -4.53 -2.45
N LEU A 42 -0.90 -4.36 -3.75
CA LEU A 42 0.15 -4.12 -4.73
C LEU A 42 0.19 -2.64 -5.09
N ILE A 43 1.30 -1.97 -4.78
CA ILE A 43 1.54 -0.57 -5.15
C ILE A 43 2.24 -0.55 -6.51
N MET A 44 1.60 0.09 -7.47
CA MET A 44 2.11 0.29 -8.83
C MET A 44 2.24 1.79 -9.05
N THR A 45 3.46 2.26 -9.24
CA THR A 45 3.77 3.66 -9.55
C THR A 45 4.77 3.70 -10.69
N ASP A 46 4.89 4.85 -11.34
CA ASP A 46 5.95 5.06 -12.32
C ASP A 46 7.33 4.89 -11.66
N GLN A 47 8.28 4.39 -12.44
CA GLN A 47 9.63 4.11 -11.98
C GLN A 47 10.49 5.39 -12.06
N ASP A 48 10.04 6.42 -11.35
CA ASP A 48 10.67 7.74 -11.25
C ASP A 48 10.70 8.22 -9.77
N PRO A 49 11.32 9.39 -9.49
CA PRO A 49 11.37 9.92 -8.13
C PRO A 49 9.99 10.19 -7.51
N ASP A 50 9.01 10.62 -8.30
CA ASP A 50 7.68 10.95 -7.82
C ASP A 50 6.87 9.70 -7.47
N GLY A 51 7.01 8.62 -8.25
CA GLY A 51 6.48 7.31 -7.89
C GLY A 51 7.09 6.78 -6.60
N SER A 52 8.38 7.02 -6.37
CA SER A 52 9.04 6.69 -5.10
C SER A 52 8.50 7.52 -3.93
N HIS A 53 8.16 8.79 -4.13
CA HIS A 53 7.49 9.61 -3.12
C HIS A 53 6.08 9.11 -2.80
N ILE A 54 5.27 8.81 -3.81
CA ILE A 54 3.91 8.26 -3.63
C ILE A 54 3.96 6.94 -2.85
N LYS A 55 4.88 6.05 -3.23
CA LYS A 55 5.13 4.80 -2.51
C LYS A 55 5.45 5.07 -1.04
N GLY A 56 6.33 6.03 -0.76
CA GLY A 56 6.69 6.44 0.59
C GLY A 56 5.49 6.94 1.41
N LEU A 57 4.61 7.74 0.82
CA LEU A 57 3.41 8.24 1.49
C LEU A 57 2.46 7.11 1.89
N ILE A 58 2.22 6.15 0.99
CA ILE A 58 1.36 4.99 1.27
C ILE A 58 1.97 4.12 2.38
N VAL A 59 3.28 3.86 2.31
CA VAL A 59 3.98 3.07 3.33
C VAL A 59 3.94 3.77 4.68
N ASN A 60 4.17 5.08 4.72
CA ASN A 60 4.10 5.87 5.94
C ASN A 60 2.68 5.85 6.54
N PHE A 61 1.66 5.99 5.69
CA PHE A 61 0.27 5.89 6.11
C PHE A 61 -0.04 4.52 6.75
N LEU A 62 0.34 3.42 6.10
CA LEU A 62 0.14 2.08 6.64
C LEU A 62 0.98 1.83 7.90
N HIS A 63 2.23 2.31 7.96
CA HIS A 63 3.09 2.20 9.13
C HIS A 63 2.51 2.94 10.33
N MET A 64 1.91 4.11 10.11
CA MET A 64 1.36 4.94 11.17
C MET A 64 0.13 4.32 11.82
N TYR A 65 -0.79 3.75 11.03
CA TYR A 65 -2.06 3.24 11.55
C TYR A 65 -2.06 1.72 11.78
N TRP A 66 -1.35 0.95 10.95
CA TRP A 66 -1.36 -0.52 10.96
C TRP A 66 0.02 -1.12 10.66
N PRO A 67 1.03 -0.90 11.53
CA PRO A 67 2.40 -1.38 11.30
C PRO A 67 2.50 -2.91 11.20
N SER A 68 1.52 -3.66 11.72
CA SER A 68 1.45 -5.12 11.58
C SER A 68 1.28 -5.59 10.14
N LEU A 69 0.60 -4.82 9.28
CA LEU A 69 0.45 -5.17 7.86
C LEU A 69 1.78 -5.20 7.11
N LEU A 70 2.71 -4.30 7.47
CA LEU A 70 4.05 -4.27 6.88
C LEU A 70 4.88 -5.49 7.31
N LYS A 71 4.67 -5.99 8.53
CA LYS A 71 5.34 -7.21 9.03
C LYS A 71 4.75 -8.49 8.42
N ALA A 72 3.45 -8.48 8.09
CA ALA A 72 2.74 -9.60 7.50
C ALA A 72 2.97 -9.79 5.98
N ASN A 73 3.92 -9.06 5.38
CA ASN A 73 4.18 -9.07 3.93
C ASN A 73 2.93 -8.77 3.06
N TYR A 74 2.00 -8.00 3.63
CA TYR A 74 0.74 -7.63 2.97
C TYR A 74 0.97 -6.65 1.81
N VAL A 75 1.94 -5.74 1.97
CA VAL A 75 2.25 -4.68 1.00
C VAL A 75 3.37 -5.13 0.07
N ASN A 76 3.11 -5.10 -1.23
CA ASN A 76 4.02 -5.48 -2.29
C ASN A 76 4.16 -4.32 -3.28
N TYR A 77 5.27 -4.28 -4.02
CA TYR A 77 5.52 -3.25 -5.03
C TYR A 77 5.72 -3.92 -6.38
N PHE A 78 5.12 -3.35 -7.41
CA PHE A 78 5.39 -3.73 -8.78
C PHE A 78 6.38 -2.73 -9.39
N ILE A 79 7.51 -3.23 -9.89
CA ILE A 79 8.53 -2.40 -10.52
C ILE A 79 8.49 -2.67 -12.03
N THR A 80 8.35 -1.60 -12.82
CA THR A 80 8.41 -1.66 -14.28
C THR A 80 9.87 -1.58 -14.76
N PRO A 81 10.22 -2.27 -15.86
CA PRO A 81 11.55 -2.13 -16.46
C PRO A 81 11.73 -0.72 -17.03
N LEU A 82 12.83 -0.06 -16.67
CA LEU A 82 13.15 1.30 -17.11
C LEU A 82 13.49 1.39 -18.60
N LEU A 83 14.28 0.44 -19.08
CA LEU A 83 14.77 0.41 -20.45
C LEU A 83 14.76 -1.03 -20.96
N LYS A 84 14.27 -1.21 -22.18
CA LYS A 84 14.38 -2.47 -22.92
C LYS A 84 15.20 -2.22 -24.18
N VAL A 85 16.45 -2.67 -24.19
CA VAL A 85 17.29 -2.62 -25.38
C VAL A 85 17.01 -3.85 -26.24
N LEU A 86 16.71 -3.64 -27.52
CA LEU A 86 16.55 -4.71 -28.51
C LEU A 86 17.77 -4.71 -29.42
N LEU A 87 18.47 -5.84 -29.49
CA LEU A 87 19.49 -6.08 -30.50
C LEU A 87 18.79 -6.55 -31.76
N ASN A 88 18.77 -5.70 -32.79
CA ASN A 88 18.56 -6.17 -34.15
C ASN A 88 19.87 -6.80 -34.62
N CYS A 89 19.94 -8.13 -34.57
CA CYS A 89 20.87 -8.86 -35.43
C CYS A 89 20.31 -8.80 -36.85
N PHE A 90 21.13 -8.35 -37.79
CA PHE A 90 20.88 -8.42 -39.23
C PHE A 90 20.64 -9.85 -39.70
#